data_AF-A0AAW8DKB3-F1
#
_entry.id   AF-A0AAW8DKB3-F1
#
_cell.length_a   1.000
_cell.length_b   1.000
_cell.length_c   1.000
_cell.angle_alpha   90.00
_cell.angle_beta   90.00
_cell.angle_gamma   90.00
#
_symmetry.space_group_name_H-M   'P 1'
#
loop_
_entity.id
_entity.type
_entity.pdbx_description
1 polymer ?
#
loop_
_entity_poly.entity_id
_entity_poly.type
_entity_poly.pdbx_seq_one_letter_code
_entity_poly.pdbx_strand_id
1 'polypeptide(L)'
;MHKLQPAAPAHDQMDVIVIGEALIDVVNGPEGSISYPGGSPANVAYGLGRLGIPTGLLTAIGDDEHGTAITNHLHSAGVRLLPGSISLERTATATATLAADGSASYEFDIAWQLAPVAPAMIPKVLHTGSIATFLAPGAATVRTLLEQCHQSCLVTYDPNIRPALLGSHSEAQSVFEDLLPLTDVVKLSDEDAHWLYPAFSPDEVLSHLLEQGARLAVITKGAEGALLATPDARFSISSVKTKVADTIGAGDAYMAALIFELLTRGDEAFTPPGLEAIGQTASMAAAITVSRPGANPPTAEELQTRLAGPRRRWHTVAYS
;
A
#
# COMPACT_ATOMS: atom_id res chain seq x y z
N MET A 1 42.65 -12.33 -17.31
CA MET A 1 41.41 -12.09 -18.09
C MET A 1 40.23 -12.54 -17.25
N HIS A 2 39.67 -11.66 -16.43
CA HIS A 2 38.42 -11.93 -15.71
C HIS A 2 37.27 -11.78 -16.70
N LYS A 3 36.58 -12.88 -17.00
CA LYS A 3 35.34 -12.85 -17.78
C LYS A 3 34.28 -12.17 -16.92
N LEU A 4 33.87 -10.98 -17.31
CA LEU A 4 32.62 -10.36 -16.85
C LEU A 4 31.49 -11.35 -17.13
N GLN A 5 30.75 -11.74 -16.09
CA GLN A 5 29.45 -12.39 -16.26
C GLN A 5 28.54 -11.46 -17.06
N PRO A 6 27.76 -11.97 -18.02
CA PRO A 6 26.81 -11.15 -18.73
C PRO A 6 25.77 -10.62 -17.74
N ALA A 7 25.46 -9.33 -17.82
CA ALA A 7 24.34 -8.73 -17.08
C ALA A 7 23.06 -9.55 -17.36
N ALA A 8 22.30 -9.83 -16.30
CA ALA A 8 21.00 -10.46 -16.43
C ALA A 8 20.12 -9.65 -17.41
N PRO A 9 19.29 -10.30 -18.25
CA PRO A 9 18.44 -9.59 -19.20
C PRO A 9 17.56 -8.57 -18.46
N ALA A 10 17.31 -7.42 -19.08
CA ALA A 10 16.56 -6.29 -18.50
C ALA A 10 15.11 -6.60 -18.04
N HIS A 11 14.64 -7.85 -18.21
CA HIS A 11 13.33 -8.35 -17.78
C HIS A 11 13.33 -9.05 -16.41
N ASP A 12 14.48 -9.10 -15.73
CA ASP A 12 14.65 -9.74 -14.40
C ASP A 12 14.79 -8.74 -13.24
N GLN A 13 14.73 -7.44 -13.50
CA GLN A 13 14.88 -6.40 -12.49
C GLN A 13 13.51 -5.80 -12.13
N MET A 14 13.08 -6.00 -10.88
CA MET A 14 11.92 -5.33 -10.28
C MET A 14 12.33 -3.96 -9.73
N ASP A 15 11.56 -2.93 -10.06
CA ASP A 15 11.73 -1.60 -9.47
C ASP A 15 11.10 -1.54 -8.08
N VAL A 16 9.97 -2.25 -7.90
CA VAL A 16 9.28 -2.34 -6.60
C VAL A 16 9.12 -3.80 -6.21
N ILE A 17 9.40 -4.08 -4.94
CA ILE A 17 8.92 -5.30 -4.29
C ILE A 17 7.92 -4.90 -3.21
N VAL A 18 6.76 -5.52 -3.24
CA VAL A 18 5.78 -5.44 -2.17
C VAL A 18 5.85 -6.72 -1.35
N ILE A 19 5.86 -6.62 -0.03
CA ILE A 19 5.75 -7.75 0.88
C ILE A 19 4.44 -7.61 1.64
N GLY A 20 3.61 -8.65 1.59
CA GLY A 20 2.45 -8.71 2.48
C GLY A 20 1.33 -9.64 2.02
N GLU A 21 0.20 -9.58 2.71
CA GLU A 21 -0.88 -10.53 2.49
C GLU A 21 -1.59 -10.30 1.16
N ALA A 22 -2.05 -11.39 0.58
CA ALA A 22 -3.04 -11.44 -0.49
C ALA A 22 -4.15 -12.39 -0.03
N LEU A 23 -5.39 -11.99 -0.21
CA LEU A 23 -6.55 -12.75 0.26
C LEU A 23 -7.72 -12.60 -0.71
N ILE A 24 -8.78 -13.37 -0.49
CA ILE A 24 -10.06 -13.17 -1.17
C ILE A 24 -11.02 -12.44 -0.23
N ASP A 25 -11.50 -11.28 -0.66
CA ASP A 25 -12.63 -10.61 -0.03
C ASP A 25 -13.92 -11.28 -0.52
N VAL A 26 -14.67 -11.87 0.40
CA VAL A 26 -15.95 -12.56 0.13
C VAL A 26 -17.08 -11.71 0.68
N VAL A 27 -18.05 -11.37 -0.17
CA VAL A 27 -19.27 -10.67 0.23
C VAL A 27 -20.46 -11.62 0.06
N ASN A 28 -20.99 -12.09 1.18
CA ASN A 28 -22.20 -12.90 1.24
C ASN A 28 -23.42 -11.99 1.38
N GLY A 29 -24.29 -12.00 0.38
CA GLY A 29 -25.57 -11.31 0.42
C GLY A 29 -26.75 -12.23 0.15
N PRO A 30 -28.00 -11.72 0.24
CA PRO A 30 -29.21 -12.51 -0.01
C PRO A 30 -29.28 -13.12 -1.42
N GLU A 31 -28.62 -12.49 -2.39
CA GLU A 31 -28.60 -12.92 -3.80
C GLU A 31 -27.45 -13.89 -4.13
N GLY A 32 -26.57 -14.18 -3.16
CA GLY A 32 -25.43 -15.08 -3.33
C GLY A 32 -24.14 -14.54 -2.73
N SER A 33 -23.05 -15.26 -2.99
CA SER A 33 -21.70 -14.90 -2.58
C SER A 33 -20.93 -14.36 -3.78
N ILE A 34 -20.21 -13.25 -3.59
CA ILE A 34 -19.29 -12.70 -4.59
C ILE A 34 -17.90 -12.59 -3.96
N SER A 35 -16.89 -13.01 -4.70
CA SER A 35 -15.50 -13.06 -4.23
C SER A 35 -14.59 -12.24 -5.14
N TYR A 36 -13.70 -11.47 -4.53
CA TYR A 36 -12.73 -10.63 -5.23
C TYR A 36 -11.33 -10.82 -4.65
N PRO A 37 -10.28 -10.88 -5.48
CA PRO A 37 -8.92 -10.69 -5.01
C PRO A 37 -8.76 -9.38 -4.24
N GLY A 38 -8.11 -9.45 -3.09
CA GLY A 38 -7.88 -8.34 -2.18
C GLY A 38 -6.63 -8.54 -1.32
N GLY A 39 -6.57 -7.81 -0.21
CA GLY A 39 -5.36 -7.61 0.58
C GLY A 39 -4.66 -6.31 0.17
N SER A 40 -4.34 -5.47 1.16
CA SER A 40 -3.85 -4.11 0.89
C SER A 40 -2.50 -4.12 0.15
N PRO A 41 -1.49 -4.90 0.58
CA PRO A 41 -0.23 -5.03 -0.17
C PRO A 41 -0.45 -5.57 -1.60
N ALA A 42 -1.35 -6.54 -1.78
CA ALA A 42 -1.69 -7.06 -3.12
C ALA A 42 -2.34 -5.99 -4.02
N ASN A 43 -3.24 -5.16 -3.47
CA ASN A 43 -3.86 -4.04 -4.18
C ASN A 43 -2.85 -2.95 -4.56
N VAL A 44 -1.90 -2.64 -3.67
CA VAL A 44 -0.80 -1.70 -3.97
C VAL A 44 0.07 -2.26 -5.10
N ALA A 45 0.43 -3.54 -5.04
CA ALA A 45 1.19 -4.20 -6.10
C ALA A 45 0.44 -4.16 -7.45
N TYR A 46 -0.86 -4.49 -7.44
CA TYR A 46 -1.72 -4.41 -8.62
C TYR A 46 -1.78 -3.00 -9.21
N GLY A 47 -1.95 -1.98 -8.34
CA GLY A 47 -1.92 -0.58 -8.74
C GLY A 47 -0.60 -0.16 -9.39
N LEU A 48 0.53 -0.58 -8.83
CA LEU A 48 1.86 -0.32 -9.41
C LEU A 48 2.03 -0.97 -10.79
N GLY A 49 1.60 -2.23 -10.93
CA GLY A 49 1.60 -2.92 -12.22
C GLY A 49 0.78 -2.18 -13.27
N ARG A 50 -0.42 -1.70 -12.89
CA ARG A 50 -1.26 -0.88 -13.78
C ARG A 50 -0.65 0.46 -14.18
N LEU A 51 0.19 1.03 -13.31
CA LEU A 51 0.98 2.22 -13.62
C LEU A 51 2.23 1.90 -14.47
N GLY A 52 2.44 0.64 -14.85
CA GLY A 52 3.53 0.20 -15.71
C GLY A 52 4.85 -0.01 -14.97
N ILE A 53 4.84 -0.09 -13.63
CA ILE A 53 6.04 -0.28 -12.83
C ILE A 53 6.38 -1.78 -12.73
N PRO A 54 7.62 -2.19 -13.05
CA PRO A 54 8.06 -3.57 -12.82
C PRO A 54 7.97 -3.94 -11.33
N THR A 55 6.97 -4.76 -11.00
CA THR A 55 6.57 -5.01 -9.60
C THR A 55 6.56 -6.50 -9.28
N GLY A 56 7.22 -6.87 -8.19
CA GLY A 56 7.12 -8.19 -7.56
C GLY A 56 6.29 -8.14 -6.28
N LEU A 57 5.51 -9.19 -6.00
CA LEU A 57 4.82 -9.39 -4.72
C LEU A 57 5.37 -10.64 -4.04
N LEU A 58 5.89 -10.50 -2.82
CA LEU A 58 6.17 -11.61 -1.91
C LEU A 58 4.99 -11.74 -0.94
N THR A 59 4.24 -12.82 -1.08
CA THR A 59 3.04 -13.09 -0.26
C THR A 59 3.05 -14.52 0.28
N ALA A 60 1.93 -15.00 0.80
CA ALA A 60 1.72 -16.37 1.24
C ALA A 60 0.28 -16.78 0.92
N ILE A 61 0.10 -17.52 -0.17
CA ILE A 61 -1.18 -18.05 -0.64
C ILE A 61 -1.11 -19.57 -0.82
N GLY A 62 -2.27 -20.22 -0.95
CA GLY A 62 -2.38 -21.64 -1.24
C GLY A 62 -2.34 -21.96 -2.72
N ASP A 63 -2.05 -23.22 -3.04
CA ASP A 63 -2.24 -23.78 -4.39
C ASP A 63 -3.70 -24.25 -4.56
N ASP A 64 -4.62 -23.29 -4.55
CA ASP A 64 -6.07 -23.49 -4.63
C ASP A 64 -6.73 -22.52 -5.62
N GLU A 65 -8.05 -22.62 -5.78
CA GLU A 65 -8.81 -21.77 -6.71
C GLU A 65 -8.71 -20.29 -6.37
N HIS A 66 -8.67 -19.95 -5.07
CA HIS A 66 -8.50 -18.59 -4.58
C HIS A 66 -7.09 -18.04 -4.89
N GLY A 67 -6.05 -18.84 -4.64
CA GLY A 67 -4.67 -18.49 -4.95
C GLY A 67 -4.45 -18.33 -6.46
N THR A 68 -5.10 -19.18 -7.26
CA THR A 68 -5.14 -19.05 -8.73
C THR A 68 -5.82 -17.75 -9.16
N ALA A 69 -6.96 -17.39 -8.55
CA ALA A 69 -7.67 -16.15 -8.86
C ALA A 69 -6.83 -14.91 -8.53
N ILE A 70 -6.17 -14.87 -7.37
CA ILE A 70 -5.23 -13.81 -6.97
C ILE A 70 -4.08 -13.71 -7.98
N THR A 71 -3.46 -14.84 -8.31
CA THR A 71 -2.33 -14.90 -9.26
C THR A 71 -2.73 -14.33 -10.62
N ASN A 72 -3.87 -14.76 -11.16
CA ASN A 72 -4.37 -14.29 -12.45
C ASN A 72 -4.69 -12.78 -12.42
N HIS A 73 -5.28 -12.30 -11.33
CA HIS A 73 -5.57 -10.88 -11.16
C HIS A 73 -4.29 -10.04 -11.17
N LEU A 74 -3.29 -10.42 -10.35
CA LEU A 74 -2.00 -9.73 -10.31
C LEU A 74 -1.25 -9.78 -11.66
N HIS A 75 -1.24 -10.94 -12.32
CA HIS A 75 -0.63 -11.10 -13.64
C HIS A 75 -1.31 -10.23 -14.70
N SER A 76 -2.62 -9.98 -14.60
CA SER A 76 -3.32 -9.11 -15.55
C SER A 76 -2.83 -7.65 -15.53
N ALA A 77 -2.20 -7.23 -14.43
CA ALA A 77 -1.50 -5.94 -14.31
C ALA A 77 0.02 -6.04 -14.50
N GLY A 78 0.56 -7.21 -14.85
CA GLY A 78 2.00 -7.41 -15.04
C GLY A 78 2.80 -7.58 -13.73
N VAL A 79 2.14 -7.74 -12.58
CA VAL A 79 2.80 -8.05 -11.31
C VAL A 79 3.25 -9.50 -11.30
N ARG A 80 4.45 -9.81 -10.79
CA ARG A 80 4.92 -11.19 -10.64
C ARG A 80 4.90 -11.61 -9.17
N LEU A 81 4.46 -12.84 -8.90
CA LEU A 81 4.68 -13.45 -7.59
C LEU A 81 6.14 -13.87 -7.44
N LEU A 82 6.74 -13.51 -6.30
CA LEU A 82 8.11 -13.87 -5.98
C LEU A 82 8.21 -15.32 -5.45
N PRO A 83 9.36 -15.99 -5.61
CA PRO A 83 9.56 -17.34 -5.07
C PRO A 83 9.20 -17.43 -3.59
N GLY A 84 8.47 -18.49 -3.20
CA GLY A 84 7.95 -18.66 -1.85
C GLY A 84 6.54 -18.10 -1.63
N SER A 85 5.93 -17.45 -2.62
CA SER A 85 4.60 -16.87 -2.48
C SER A 85 3.45 -17.88 -2.41
N ILE A 86 3.62 -19.04 -3.05
CA ILE A 86 2.69 -20.18 -2.92
C ILE A 86 3.31 -21.12 -1.89
N SER A 87 2.82 -21.06 -0.66
CA SER A 87 3.47 -21.71 0.49
C SER A 87 2.52 -22.16 1.61
N LEU A 88 1.25 -21.78 1.55
CA LEU A 88 0.25 -22.18 2.54
C LEU A 88 -0.59 -23.36 2.04
N GLU A 89 -1.27 -24.04 2.95
CA GLU A 89 -2.22 -25.10 2.60
C GLU A 89 -3.49 -24.55 1.94
N ARG A 90 -3.87 -23.32 2.28
CA ARG A 90 -5.03 -22.61 1.72
C ARG A 90 -4.78 -21.11 1.64
N THR A 91 -5.46 -20.45 0.72
CA THR A 91 -5.48 -19.00 0.59
C THR A 91 -6.42 -18.37 1.62
N ALA A 92 -6.00 -17.24 2.19
CA ALA A 92 -6.76 -16.51 3.19
C ALA A 92 -8.04 -15.88 2.63
N THR A 93 -9.06 -15.72 3.48
CA THR A 93 -10.31 -15.05 3.12
C THR A 93 -10.74 -14.04 4.18
N ALA A 94 -11.33 -12.93 3.74
CA ALA A 94 -12.05 -11.97 4.58
C ALA A 94 -13.51 -11.95 4.15
N THR A 95 -14.41 -12.47 4.97
CA THR A 95 -15.81 -12.69 4.64
C THR A 95 -16.70 -11.67 5.34
N ALA A 96 -17.34 -10.80 4.55
CA ALA A 96 -18.43 -9.94 4.99
C ALA A 96 -19.78 -10.62 4.73
N THR A 97 -20.61 -10.81 5.75
CA THR A 97 -21.95 -11.37 5.61
C THR A 97 -22.99 -10.32 5.92
N LEU A 98 -23.79 -9.97 4.90
CA LEU A 98 -24.90 -9.02 4.99
C LEU A 98 -26.17 -9.77 5.38
N ALA A 99 -26.71 -9.47 6.56
CA ALA A 99 -27.99 -9.98 7.00
C ALA A 99 -29.15 -9.25 6.30
N ALA A 100 -30.35 -9.85 6.34
CA ALA A 100 -31.55 -9.31 5.71
C ALA A 100 -32.00 -7.95 6.30
N ASP A 101 -31.55 -7.62 7.52
CA ASP A 101 -31.80 -6.35 8.19
C ASP A 101 -30.76 -5.26 7.83
N GLY A 102 -29.80 -5.58 6.95
CA GLY A 102 -28.73 -4.68 6.52
C GLY A 102 -27.52 -4.65 7.45
N SER A 103 -27.52 -5.42 8.55
CA SER A 103 -26.32 -5.55 9.40
C SER A 103 -25.24 -6.39 8.71
N ALA A 104 -23.98 -6.11 9.03
CA ALA A 104 -22.82 -6.82 8.48
C ALA A 104 -22.03 -7.49 9.60
N SER A 105 -21.68 -8.78 9.44
CA SER A 105 -20.67 -9.46 10.25
C SER A 105 -19.42 -9.74 9.42
N TYR A 106 -18.26 -9.78 10.07
CA TYR A 106 -16.97 -10.02 9.42
C TYR A 106 -16.30 -11.25 10.04
N GLU A 107 -15.84 -12.15 9.19
CA GLU A 107 -15.05 -13.32 9.56
C GLU A 107 -13.73 -13.30 8.79
N PHE A 108 -12.62 -13.43 9.50
CA PHE A 108 -11.29 -13.43 8.91
C PHE A 108 -10.65 -14.79 9.11
N ASP A 109 -10.34 -15.47 8.01
CA ASP A 109 -9.68 -16.77 8.02
C ASP A 109 -8.28 -16.64 7.41
N ILE A 110 -7.37 -16.07 8.20
CA ILE A 110 -6.06 -15.61 7.74
C ILE A 110 -4.95 -16.40 8.44
N ALA A 111 -4.13 -17.08 7.63
CA ALA A 111 -2.83 -17.57 8.05
C ALA A 111 -1.76 -16.70 7.36
N TRP A 112 -0.82 -16.15 8.13
CA TRP A 112 0.27 -15.33 7.61
C TRP A 112 1.62 -15.89 8.02
N GLN A 113 2.28 -16.54 7.08
CA GLN A 113 3.62 -17.08 7.27
C GLN A 113 4.37 -17.02 5.94
N LEU A 114 5.48 -16.28 5.93
CA LEU A 114 6.38 -16.24 4.80
C LEU A 114 7.42 -17.37 4.91
N ALA A 115 7.74 -18.00 3.78
CA ALA A 115 8.95 -18.80 3.69
C ALA A 115 10.17 -17.89 3.95
N PRO A 116 11.22 -18.36 4.63
CA PRO A 116 12.42 -17.57 4.92
C PRO A 116 13.31 -17.42 3.67
N VAL A 117 12.73 -16.88 2.59
CA VAL A 117 13.38 -16.66 1.31
C VAL A 117 13.56 -15.15 1.16
N ALA A 118 14.81 -14.69 1.25
CA ALA A 118 15.12 -13.31 0.91
C ALA A 118 14.88 -13.09 -0.60
N PRO A 119 14.31 -11.94 -1.01
CA PRO A 119 14.30 -11.57 -2.41
C PRO A 119 15.71 -11.66 -2.98
N ALA A 120 15.86 -12.30 -4.14
CA ALA A 120 17.17 -12.50 -4.78
C ALA A 120 17.80 -11.18 -5.29
N MET A 121 17.10 -10.07 -5.15
CA MET A 121 17.49 -8.74 -5.60
C MET A 121 16.98 -7.66 -4.65
N ILE A 122 17.70 -6.54 -4.60
CA ILE A 122 17.29 -5.34 -3.87
C ILE A 122 16.51 -4.45 -4.85
N PRO A 123 15.24 -4.09 -4.56
CA PRO A 123 14.46 -3.20 -5.42
C PRO A 123 14.89 -1.73 -5.23
N LYS A 124 14.36 -0.82 -6.04
CA LYS A 124 14.48 0.62 -5.75
C LYS A 124 13.58 1.02 -4.58
N VAL A 125 12.38 0.44 -4.53
CA VAL A 125 11.42 0.63 -3.45
C VAL A 125 10.97 -0.72 -2.88
N LEU A 126 11.00 -0.83 -1.57
CA LEU A 126 10.38 -1.91 -0.82
C LEU A 126 9.12 -1.38 -0.14
N HIS A 127 7.97 -1.98 -0.40
CA HIS A 127 6.71 -1.62 0.24
C HIS A 127 6.20 -2.75 1.14
N THR A 128 5.69 -2.40 2.31
CA THR A 128 4.98 -3.34 3.20
C THR A 128 3.90 -2.59 3.96
N GLY A 129 3.02 -3.32 4.64
CA GLY A 129 1.90 -2.71 5.33
C GLY A 129 0.89 -3.71 5.87
N SER A 130 -0.22 -3.19 6.37
CA SER A 130 -1.40 -3.96 6.78
C SER A 130 -1.08 -5.16 7.67
N ILE A 131 -1.85 -6.25 7.53
CA ILE A 131 -1.74 -7.47 8.34
C ILE A 131 -0.31 -8.02 8.34
N ALA A 132 0.42 -7.83 7.24
CA ALA A 132 1.76 -8.37 7.05
C ALA A 132 2.76 -7.98 8.14
N THR A 133 2.65 -6.78 8.71
CA THR A 133 3.57 -6.27 9.74
C THR A 133 3.15 -6.57 11.17
N PHE A 134 1.91 -7.03 11.38
CA PHE A 134 1.37 -7.28 12.72
C PHE A 134 1.17 -8.77 13.05
N LEU A 135 0.76 -9.59 12.08
CA LEU A 135 0.35 -10.97 12.36
C LEU A 135 1.55 -11.92 12.45
N ALA A 136 1.69 -12.62 13.57
CA ALA A 136 2.71 -13.66 13.73
C ALA A 136 2.31 -14.98 13.02
N PRO A 137 3.27 -15.78 12.53
CA PRO A 137 4.72 -15.55 12.55
C PRO A 137 5.25 -14.66 11.40
N GLY A 138 4.46 -14.39 10.36
CA GLY A 138 4.95 -13.71 9.15
C GLY A 138 5.50 -12.30 9.40
N ALA A 139 4.94 -11.55 10.35
CA ALA A 139 5.44 -10.23 10.75
C ALA A 139 6.93 -10.21 11.14
N ALA A 140 7.42 -11.26 11.80
CA ALA A 140 8.83 -11.37 12.16
C ALA A 140 9.71 -11.48 10.91
N THR A 141 9.27 -12.24 9.90
CA THR A 141 9.98 -12.35 8.62
C THR A 141 9.99 -11.03 7.87
N VAL A 142 8.87 -10.29 7.86
CA VAL A 142 8.80 -8.95 7.25
C VAL A 142 9.82 -8.01 7.91
N ARG A 143 9.87 -7.96 9.25
CA ARG A 143 10.85 -7.16 10.00
C ARG A 143 12.28 -7.52 9.61
N THR A 144 12.64 -8.81 9.57
CA THR A 144 13.98 -9.25 9.16
C THR A 144 14.34 -8.80 7.74
N LEU A 145 13.38 -8.84 6.81
CA LEU A 145 13.61 -8.36 5.44
C LEU A 145 13.81 -6.84 5.38
N LEU A 146 13.08 -6.07 6.19
CA LEU A 146 13.30 -4.63 6.32
C LEU A 146 14.69 -4.34 6.89
N GLU A 147 15.09 -5.00 7.98
CA GLU A 147 16.42 -4.85 8.60
C GLU A 147 17.56 -5.15 7.62
N GLN A 148 17.36 -6.06 6.67
CA GLN A 148 18.34 -6.40 5.64
C GLN A 148 18.41 -5.38 4.49
N CYS A 149 17.27 -4.77 4.13
CA CYS A 149 17.13 -4.01 2.89
C CYS A 149 17.10 -2.49 3.09
N HIS A 150 16.72 -1.99 4.27
CA HIS A 150 16.39 -0.57 4.47
C HIS A 150 17.54 0.40 4.20
N GLN A 151 18.79 -0.05 4.24
CA GLN A 151 19.95 0.79 3.90
C GLN A 151 20.25 0.87 2.40
N SER A 152 19.64 0.01 1.59
CA SER A 152 19.97 -0.18 0.17
C SER A 152 18.81 0.14 -0.79
N CYS A 153 17.62 0.40 -0.25
CA CYS A 153 16.43 0.77 -1.02
C CYS A 153 15.54 1.71 -0.21
N LEU A 154 14.63 2.41 -0.88
CA LEU A 154 13.64 3.24 -0.22
C LEU A 154 12.54 2.35 0.38
N VAL A 155 12.28 2.46 1.67
CA VAL A 155 11.22 1.69 2.35
C VAL A 155 9.97 2.53 2.53
N THR A 156 8.84 2.02 2.07
CA THR A 156 7.53 2.67 2.20
C THR A 156 6.57 1.80 3.00
N TYR A 157 5.85 2.41 3.95
CA TYR A 157 5.02 1.69 4.92
C TYR A 157 3.62 2.30 5.04
N ASP A 158 2.60 1.43 4.93
CA ASP A 158 1.19 1.77 5.17
C ASP A 158 0.59 0.73 6.14
N PRO A 159 0.50 1.00 7.46
CA PRO A 159 0.07 0.01 8.43
C PRO A 159 -1.39 -0.43 8.23
N ASN A 160 -2.22 0.37 7.53
CA ASN A 160 -3.61 0.08 7.16
C ASN A 160 -4.34 -0.79 8.20
N ILE A 161 -4.56 -0.21 9.38
CA ILE A 161 -4.78 -0.94 10.63
C ILE A 161 -6.14 -1.65 10.58
N ARG A 162 -6.15 -2.88 11.09
CA ARG A 162 -7.37 -3.70 11.23
C ARG A 162 -7.49 -4.13 12.69
N PRO A 163 -8.06 -3.29 13.59
CA PRO A 163 -8.05 -3.55 15.02
C PRO A 163 -8.62 -4.92 15.41
N ALA A 164 -9.58 -5.44 14.63
CA ALA A 164 -10.17 -6.77 14.83
C ALA A 164 -9.17 -7.95 14.71
N LEU A 165 -8.01 -7.72 14.10
CA LEU A 165 -6.95 -8.71 13.89
C LEU A 165 -5.74 -8.51 14.80
N LEU A 166 -5.77 -7.47 15.64
CA LEU A 166 -4.64 -7.05 16.46
C LEU A 166 -4.87 -7.41 17.92
N GLY A 167 -3.78 -7.43 18.69
CA GLY A 167 -3.82 -7.52 20.15
C GLY A 167 -4.33 -6.23 20.79
N SER A 168 -3.78 -5.89 21.95
CA SER A 168 -4.06 -4.60 22.57
C SER A 168 -3.57 -3.43 21.69
N HIS A 169 -4.22 -2.27 21.84
CA HIS A 169 -3.79 -1.03 21.19
C HIS A 169 -2.30 -0.73 21.44
N SER A 170 -1.83 -0.90 22.69
CA SER A 170 -0.42 -0.66 23.04
C SER A 170 0.55 -1.63 22.37
N GLU A 171 0.18 -2.90 22.21
CA GLU A 171 1.03 -3.88 21.52
C GLU A 171 1.14 -3.54 20.03
N ALA A 172 0.01 -3.22 19.40
CA ALA A 172 -0.01 -2.82 17.99
C ALA A 172 0.75 -1.50 17.76
N GLN A 173 0.58 -0.51 18.63
CA GLN A 173 1.34 0.73 18.56
C GLN A 173 2.84 0.47 18.69
N SER A 174 3.26 -0.38 19.63
CA SER A 174 4.67 -0.77 19.78
C SER A 174 5.22 -1.47 18.53
N VAL A 175 4.44 -2.36 17.90
CA VAL A 175 4.85 -3.02 16.65
C VAL A 175 4.97 -2.02 15.51
N PHE A 176 4.05 -1.05 15.43
CA PHE A 176 4.12 0.02 14.44
C PHE A 176 5.38 0.88 14.63
N GLU A 177 5.64 1.34 15.86
CA GLU A 177 6.77 2.21 16.21
C GLU A 177 8.12 1.49 16.02
N ASP A 178 8.20 0.20 16.31
CA ASP A 178 9.39 -0.64 16.10
C ASP A 178 9.87 -0.66 14.64
N LEU A 179 8.96 -0.44 13.67
CA LEU A 179 9.29 -0.44 12.25
C LEU A 179 9.68 0.95 11.73
N LEU A 180 9.32 2.04 12.41
CA LEU A 180 9.58 3.40 11.94
C LEU A 180 11.06 3.66 11.61
N PRO A 181 12.06 3.22 12.41
CA PRO A 181 13.48 3.41 12.10
C PRO A 181 13.95 2.68 10.83
N LEU A 182 13.15 1.76 10.30
CA LEU A 182 13.44 0.99 9.09
C LEU A 182 12.68 1.54 7.86
N THR A 183 11.94 2.64 8.01
CA THR A 183 11.05 3.19 6.98
C THR A 183 11.42 4.62 6.58
N ASP A 184 11.38 4.92 5.28
CA ASP A 184 11.63 6.27 4.77
C ASP A 184 10.32 7.05 4.55
N VAL A 185 9.25 6.36 4.16
CA VAL A 185 7.97 6.98 3.86
C VAL A 185 6.85 6.26 4.57
N VAL A 186 6.05 6.99 5.36
CA VAL A 186 4.93 6.44 6.10
C VAL A 186 3.65 7.11 5.64
N LYS A 187 2.64 6.30 5.28
CA LYS A 187 1.30 6.77 4.94
C LYS A 187 0.31 6.19 5.94
N LEU A 188 -0.50 7.05 6.55
CA LEU A 188 -1.62 6.66 7.39
C LEU A 188 -2.93 7.16 6.77
N SER A 189 -4.05 6.50 7.06
CA SER A 189 -5.34 7.18 7.02
C SER A 189 -5.53 8.06 8.25
N ASP A 190 -6.55 8.92 8.27
CA ASP A 190 -6.94 9.67 9.45
C ASP A 190 -7.48 8.76 10.55
N GLU A 191 -8.14 7.66 10.18
CA GLU A 191 -8.52 6.63 11.14
C GLU A 191 -7.30 5.92 11.75
N ASP A 192 -6.30 5.54 10.94
CA ASP A 192 -5.05 4.94 11.44
C ASP A 192 -4.31 5.90 12.37
N ALA A 193 -4.17 7.17 11.97
CA ALA A 193 -3.51 8.21 12.75
C ALA A 193 -4.22 8.44 14.08
N HIS A 194 -5.56 8.54 14.08
CA HIS A 194 -6.35 8.71 15.30
C HIS A 194 -6.31 7.47 16.18
N TRP A 195 -6.30 6.27 15.59
CA TRP A 195 -6.26 5.03 16.34
C TRP A 195 -4.90 4.85 17.03
N LEU A 196 -3.78 5.07 16.33
CA LEU A 196 -2.44 4.99 16.91
C LEU A 196 -2.20 6.07 17.96
N TYR A 197 -2.58 7.32 17.66
CA TYR A 197 -2.26 8.49 18.46
C TYR A 197 -3.52 9.32 18.79
N PRO A 198 -4.44 8.82 19.62
CA PRO A 198 -5.75 9.45 19.85
C PRO A 198 -5.68 10.84 20.51
N ALA A 199 -4.54 11.16 21.13
CA ALA A 199 -4.29 12.45 21.76
C ALA A 199 -3.64 13.48 20.82
N PHE A 200 -3.19 13.06 19.63
CA PHE A 200 -2.48 13.93 18.69
C PHE A 200 -3.43 14.44 17.62
N SER A 201 -3.26 15.69 17.24
CA SER A 201 -3.77 16.22 15.98
C SER A 201 -3.04 15.58 14.79
N PRO A 202 -3.61 15.61 13.57
CA PRO A 202 -2.93 15.08 12.38
C PRO A 202 -1.52 15.67 12.15
N ASP A 203 -1.33 16.96 12.43
CA ASP A 203 -0.01 17.61 12.30
C ASP A 203 1.00 17.13 13.35
N GLU A 204 0.54 16.85 14.57
CA GLU A 204 1.37 16.26 15.63
C GLU A 204 1.75 14.82 15.27
N VAL A 205 0.84 14.03 14.66
CA VAL A 205 1.17 12.69 14.13
C VAL A 205 2.22 12.79 13.03
N LEU A 206 2.06 13.68 12.04
CA LEU A 206 3.06 13.88 10.99
C LEU A 206 4.43 14.23 11.57
N SER A 207 4.47 15.14 12.54
CA SER A 207 5.71 15.56 13.19
C SER A 207 6.34 14.43 13.99
N HIS A 208 5.54 13.65 14.71
CA HIS A 208 6.00 12.46 15.43
C HIS A 208 6.64 11.42 14.50
N LEU A 209 6.00 11.10 13.37
CA LEU A 209 6.54 10.15 12.39
C LEU A 209 7.89 10.62 11.81
N LEU A 210 8.04 11.91 11.55
CA LEU A 210 9.30 12.49 11.08
C LEU A 210 10.40 12.46 12.16
N GLU A 211 10.06 12.71 13.42
CA GLU A 211 10.99 12.58 14.55
C GLU A 211 11.48 11.15 14.76
N GLN A 212 10.67 10.15 14.40
CA GLN A 212 11.04 8.72 14.44
C GLN A 212 11.89 8.27 13.24
N GLY A 213 12.15 9.15 12.27
CA GLY A 213 13.10 8.91 11.18
C GLY A 213 12.49 8.87 9.78
N ALA A 214 11.16 9.00 9.63
CA ALA A 214 10.57 9.10 8.31
C ALA A 214 11.07 10.36 7.57
N ARG A 215 11.37 10.22 6.28
CA ARG A 215 11.70 11.35 5.40
C ARG A 215 10.43 12.03 4.87
N LEU A 216 9.36 11.27 4.67
CA LEU A 216 8.05 11.75 4.25
C LEU A 216 6.95 11.06 5.07
N ALA A 217 6.10 11.84 5.71
CA ALA A 217 4.89 11.37 6.39
C ALA A 217 3.65 11.87 5.64
N VAL A 218 2.64 11.02 5.50
CA VAL A 218 1.39 11.32 4.80
C VAL A 218 0.19 10.87 5.62
N ILE A 219 -0.83 11.73 5.74
CA ILE A 219 -2.14 11.37 6.29
C ILE A 219 -3.21 11.64 5.23
N THR A 220 -3.90 10.59 4.78
CA THR A 220 -5.06 10.73 3.89
C THR A 220 -6.35 10.88 4.69
N LYS A 221 -7.24 11.79 4.29
CA LYS A 221 -8.49 12.14 5.01
C LYS A 221 -9.73 11.99 4.11
N GLY A 222 -9.77 10.96 3.28
CA GLY A 222 -10.85 10.72 2.32
C GLY A 222 -11.24 11.97 1.50
N ALA A 223 -12.48 12.43 1.67
CA ALA A 223 -13.02 13.58 0.94
C ALA A 223 -12.40 14.94 1.35
N GLU A 224 -11.66 15.01 2.45
CA GLU A 224 -10.94 16.21 2.87
C GLU A 224 -9.54 16.32 2.24
N GLY A 225 -9.07 15.28 1.56
CA GLY A 225 -7.80 15.28 0.84
C GLY A 225 -6.67 14.59 1.60
N ALA A 226 -5.49 15.18 1.62
CA ALA A 226 -4.33 14.62 2.31
C ALA A 226 -3.41 15.71 2.89
N LEU A 227 -2.69 15.36 3.94
CA LEU A 227 -1.59 16.12 4.51
C LEU A 227 -0.28 15.38 4.23
N LEU A 228 0.74 16.11 3.78
CA LEU A 228 2.08 15.57 3.50
C LEU A 228 3.12 16.41 4.22
N ALA A 229 4.15 15.76 4.73
CA ALA A 229 5.17 16.39 5.55
C ALA A 229 6.56 15.81 5.33
N THR A 230 7.56 16.66 5.18
CA THR A 230 9.00 16.35 5.35
C THR A 230 9.55 17.21 6.49
N PRO A 231 10.78 17.02 7.01
CA PRO A 231 11.30 17.90 8.06
C PRO A 231 11.24 19.40 7.70
N ASP A 232 11.32 19.74 6.41
CA ASP A 232 11.42 21.11 5.91
C ASP A 232 10.10 21.68 5.35
N ALA A 233 9.07 20.86 5.14
CA ALA A 233 7.84 21.31 4.49
C ALA A 233 6.58 20.58 4.98
N ARG A 234 5.45 21.29 4.91
CA ARG A 234 4.10 20.75 5.09
C ARG A 234 3.20 21.17 3.93
N PHE A 235 2.35 20.25 3.48
CA PHE A 235 1.43 20.44 2.37
C PHE A 235 0.05 19.89 2.70
N SER A 236 -0.98 20.69 2.48
CA SER A 236 -2.36 20.21 2.42
C SER A 236 -2.82 20.16 0.96
N ILE A 237 -3.29 18.99 0.53
CA ILE A 237 -3.75 18.72 -0.83
C ILE A 237 -5.23 18.41 -0.78
N SER A 238 -6.03 19.24 -1.44
CA SER A 238 -7.48 19.01 -1.52
C SER A 238 -7.83 17.73 -2.28
N SER A 239 -8.90 17.06 -1.85
CA SER A 239 -9.42 15.90 -2.58
C SER A 239 -9.92 16.28 -3.98
N VAL A 240 -9.85 15.29 -4.87
CA VAL A 240 -10.40 15.42 -6.22
C VAL A 240 -11.88 15.04 -6.18
N LYS A 241 -12.76 16.04 -6.35
CA LYS A 241 -14.21 15.79 -6.44
C LYS A 241 -14.52 14.80 -7.57
N THR A 242 -15.20 13.72 -7.21
CA THR A 242 -15.61 12.63 -8.10
C THR A 242 -16.93 12.05 -7.62
N LYS A 243 -17.65 11.35 -8.51
CA LYS A 243 -18.84 10.58 -8.11
C LYS A 243 -18.35 9.25 -7.56
N VAL A 244 -18.58 9.01 -6.27
CA VAL A 244 -18.18 7.77 -5.60
C VAL A 244 -19.11 6.63 -6.01
N ALA A 245 -18.52 5.54 -6.46
CA ALA A 245 -19.17 4.26 -6.74
C ALA A 245 -18.84 3.24 -5.65
N ASP A 246 -17.58 3.21 -5.21
CA ASP A 246 -17.05 2.32 -4.18
C ASP A 246 -15.83 3.01 -3.53
N THR A 247 -15.55 2.76 -2.26
CA THR A 247 -14.35 3.31 -1.57
C THR A 247 -13.23 2.29 -1.43
N ILE A 248 -13.48 1.02 -1.78
CA ILE A 248 -12.51 -0.07 -1.69
C ILE A 248 -11.27 0.25 -2.55
N GLY A 249 -10.08 0.05 -1.96
CA GLY A 249 -8.79 0.25 -2.63
C GLY A 249 -8.37 1.71 -2.83
N ALA A 250 -9.11 2.70 -2.32
CA ALA A 250 -8.74 4.12 -2.47
C ALA A 250 -7.37 4.45 -1.85
N GLY A 251 -7.14 3.94 -0.63
CA GLY A 251 -5.88 4.08 0.09
C GLY A 251 -4.72 3.35 -0.61
N ASP A 252 -4.97 2.16 -1.12
CA ASP A 252 -3.97 1.34 -1.83
C ASP A 252 -3.58 2.01 -3.16
N ALA A 253 -4.56 2.57 -3.90
CA ALA A 253 -4.32 3.32 -5.13
C ALA A 253 -3.57 4.63 -4.87
N TYR A 254 -3.86 5.32 -3.76
CA TYR A 254 -3.09 6.47 -3.31
C TYR A 254 -1.64 6.06 -3.08
N MET A 255 -1.42 4.95 -2.35
CA MET A 255 -0.08 4.47 -2.03
C MET A 255 0.72 4.05 -3.27
N ALA A 256 0.09 3.33 -4.21
CA ALA A 256 0.70 2.96 -5.47
C ALA A 256 1.14 4.18 -6.30
N ALA A 257 0.30 5.21 -6.37
CA ALA A 257 0.59 6.45 -7.07
C ALA A 257 1.65 7.33 -6.36
N LEU A 258 1.68 7.30 -5.03
CA LEU A 258 2.75 7.90 -4.24
C LEU A 258 4.10 7.24 -4.56
N ILE A 259 4.16 5.89 -4.56
CA ILE A 259 5.38 5.14 -4.91
C ILE A 259 5.80 5.41 -6.36
N PHE A 260 4.84 5.51 -7.29
CA PHE A 260 5.10 5.89 -8.68
C PHE A 260 5.80 7.26 -8.79
N GLU A 261 5.36 8.27 -8.04
CA GLU A 261 5.99 9.59 -8.03
C GLU A 261 7.37 9.58 -7.34
N LEU A 262 7.54 8.79 -6.26
CA LEU A 262 8.86 8.59 -5.63
C LEU A 262 9.87 8.04 -6.64
N LEU A 263 9.50 7.02 -7.41
CA LEU A 263 10.36 6.44 -8.45
C LEU A 263 10.66 7.41 -9.59
N THR A 264 9.64 8.17 -10.00
CA THR A 264 9.76 9.11 -11.14
C THR A 264 10.69 10.28 -10.81
N ARG A 265 10.68 10.74 -9.55
CA ARG A 265 11.38 11.96 -9.12
C ARG A 265 12.70 11.72 -8.43
N GLY A 266 12.92 10.53 -7.85
CA GLY A 266 14.08 10.28 -7.00
C GLY A 266 14.14 11.28 -5.84
N ASP A 267 15.29 11.89 -5.60
CA ASP A 267 15.47 12.82 -4.48
C ASP A 267 14.61 14.10 -4.60
N GLU A 268 14.21 14.50 -5.81
CA GLU A 268 13.32 15.65 -5.99
C GLU A 268 11.94 15.42 -5.36
N ALA A 269 11.57 14.16 -5.10
CA ALA A 269 10.32 13.79 -4.46
C ALA A 269 10.15 14.41 -3.05
N PHE A 270 11.26 14.66 -2.34
CA PHE A 270 11.28 15.19 -0.98
C PHE A 270 11.37 16.72 -0.92
N THR A 271 11.36 17.39 -2.07
CA THR A 271 11.34 18.86 -2.17
C THR A 271 9.90 19.38 -2.21
N PRO A 272 9.63 20.64 -1.85
CA PRO A 272 8.26 21.18 -1.88
C PRO A 272 7.51 20.96 -3.22
N PRO A 273 8.12 21.16 -4.41
CA PRO A 273 7.47 20.81 -5.68
C PRO A 273 7.21 19.30 -5.86
N GLY A 274 8.09 18.45 -5.31
CA GLY A 274 7.91 17.00 -5.29
C GLY A 274 6.71 16.58 -4.45
N LEU A 275 6.59 17.12 -3.23
CA LEU A 275 5.46 16.84 -2.33
C LEU A 275 4.12 17.22 -2.97
N GLU A 276 4.06 18.41 -3.58
CA GLU A 276 2.84 18.85 -4.27
C GLU A 276 2.44 17.86 -5.38
N ALA A 277 3.40 17.43 -6.20
CA ALA A 277 3.13 16.48 -7.28
C ALA A 277 2.72 15.09 -6.76
N ILE A 278 3.40 14.57 -5.74
CA ILE A 278 3.03 13.31 -5.06
C ILE A 278 1.58 13.38 -4.61
N GLY A 279 1.24 14.43 -3.87
CA GLY A 279 -0.10 14.61 -3.35
C GLY A 279 -1.16 14.69 -4.46
N GLN A 280 -0.90 15.48 -5.51
CA GLN A 280 -1.84 15.63 -6.63
C GLN A 280 -2.04 14.31 -7.40
N THR A 281 -0.96 13.61 -7.75
CA THR A 281 -1.00 12.34 -8.48
C THR A 281 -1.69 11.27 -7.65
N ALA A 282 -1.33 11.14 -6.36
CA ALA A 282 -1.91 10.16 -5.46
C ALA A 282 -3.40 10.42 -5.17
N SER A 283 -3.79 11.68 -4.92
CA SER A 283 -5.20 12.06 -4.77
C SER A 283 -6.01 11.82 -6.05
N MET A 284 -5.42 12.01 -7.24
CA MET A 284 -6.08 11.69 -8.51
C MET A 284 -6.28 10.19 -8.68
N ALA A 285 -5.28 9.37 -8.36
CA ALA A 285 -5.39 7.91 -8.45
C ALA A 285 -6.49 7.37 -7.52
N ALA A 286 -6.53 7.86 -6.27
CA ALA A 286 -7.62 7.54 -5.34
C ALA A 286 -8.99 7.93 -5.91
N ALA A 287 -9.12 9.15 -6.47
CA ALA A 287 -10.39 9.62 -7.02
C ALA A 287 -10.86 8.89 -8.27
N ILE A 288 -9.95 8.38 -9.10
CA ILE A 288 -10.31 7.50 -10.22
C ILE A 288 -10.79 6.16 -9.68
N THR A 289 -10.08 5.60 -8.70
CA THR A 289 -10.40 4.31 -8.06
C THR A 289 -11.79 4.35 -7.47
N VAL A 290 -12.09 5.35 -6.63
CA VAL A 290 -13.41 5.43 -5.98
C VAL A 290 -14.57 5.74 -6.92
N SER A 291 -14.28 6.13 -8.16
CA SER A 291 -15.31 6.34 -9.19
C SER A 291 -15.74 5.06 -9.90
N ARG A 292 -15.15 3.92 -9.51
CA ARG A 292 -15.36 2.59 -10.11
C ARG A 292 -15.73 1.60 -9.01
N PRO A 293 -16.49 0.54 -9.32
CA PRO A 293 -16.69 -0.57 -8.40
C PRO A 293 -15.38 -1.33 -8.14
N GLY A 294 -15.15 -1.73 -6.88
CA GLY A 294 -13.99 -2.52 -6.43
C GLY A 294 -12.66 -1.77 -6.44
N ALA A 295 -11.60 -2.44 -5.96
CA ALA A 295 -10.22 -1.94 -6.00
C ALA A 295 -9.67 -1.86 -7.45
N ASN A 296 -10.09 -0.85 -8.19
CA ASN A 296 -9.80 -0.67 -9.62
C ASN A 296 -8.98 0.61 -9.89
N PRO A 297 -7.66 0.61 -9.55
CA PRO A 297 -6.78 1.77 -9.74
C PRO A 297 -6.61 2.16 -11.21
N PRO A 298 -6.15 3.39 -11.54
CA PRO A 298 -5.97 3.82 -12.93
C PRO A 298 -4.79 3.11 -13.62
N THR A 299 -4.77 3.13 -14.96
CA THR A 299 -3.49 2.97 -15.70
C THR A 299 -2.68 4.26 -15.70
N ALA A 300 -1.40 4.19 -16.07
CA ALA A 300 -0.57 5.39 -16.25
C ALA A 300 -1.17 6.39 -17.26
N GLU A 301 -1.70 5.89 -18.38
CA GLU A 301 -2.34 6.74 -19.41
C GLU A 301 -3.60 7.43 -18.87
N GLU A 302 -4.45 6.69 -18.15
CA GLU A 302 -5.66 7.25 -17.52
C GLU A 302 -5.30 8.35 -16.51
N LEU A 303 -4.28 8.09 -15.68
CA LEU A 303 -3.81 9.01 -14.65
C LEU A 303 -3.25 10.29 -15.29
N GLN A 304 -2.37 10.16 -16.28
CA GLN A 304 -1.81 11.30 -17.02
C GLN A 304 -2.89 12.12 -17.73
N THR A 305 -3.83 11.44 -18.41
CA THR A 305 -4.96 12.11 -19.08
C THR A 305 -5.80 12.92 -18.09
N ARG A 306 -6.05 12.36 -16.89
CA ARG A 306 -6.83 13.04 -15.85
C ARG A 306 -6.08 14.21 -15.21
N LEU A 307 -4.76 14.11 -15.05
CA LEU A 307 -3.90 15.19 -14.56
C LEU A 307 -3.75 16.33 -15.57
N ALA A 308 -3.70 16.03 -16.87
CA ALA A 308 -3.59 17.01 -17.96
C ALA A 308 -4.91 17.72 -18.31
N GLY A 309 -6.04 17.29 -17.72
CA GLY A 309 -7.36 17.88 -17.95
C GLY A 309 -7.47 19.36 -17.53
N PRO A 310 -8.59 20.05 -17.86
CA PRO A 310 -8.75 21.48 -17.62
C PRO A 310 -8.43 21.83 -16.15
N ARG A 311 -7.55 22.83 -15.97
CA ARG A 311 -6.94 23.24 -14.68
C ARG A 311 -7.93 23.09 -13.53
N ARG A 312 -7.84 21.95 -12.83
CA ARG A 312 -8.45 21.81 -11.52
C ARG A 312 -7.71 22.79 -10.61
N ARG A 313 -8.45 23.62 -9.87
CA ARG A 313 -7.86 24.41 -8.78
C ARG A 313 -7.53 23.41 -7.69
N TRP A 314 -6.31 22.88 -7.72
CA TRP A 314 -5.71 22.28 -6.55
C TRP A 314 -5.53 23.41 -5.55
N HIS A 315 -6.23 23.32 -4.42
CA HIS A 315 -5.88 24.14 -3.28
C HIS A 315 -4.79 23.39 -2.54
N THR A 316 -3.56 23.75 -2.91
CA THR A 316 -2.34 23.36 -2.22
C THR A 316 -1.99 24.48 -1.25
N VAL A 317 -1.88 24.17 0.04
CA VAL A 317 -1.38 25.14 1.03
C VAL A 317 -0.08 24.58 1.59
N ALA A 318 1.01 25.28 1.30
CA ALA A 318 2.27 25.11 2.01
C ALA A 318 2.23 25.96 3.28
N TYR A 319 2.58 25.37 4.41
CA TYR A 319 2.70 26.09 5.67
C TYR A 319 3.99 25.67 6.40
N SER A 320 4.50 26.60 7.20
CA SER A 320 5.71 26.48 8.01
C SER A 320 5.37 26.11 9.44
#